data_AF-A0A1S3J6F3-F1
#
_entry.id   AF-A0A1S3J6F3-F1
#
_cell.length_a   1.000
_cell.length_b   1.000
_cell.length_c   1.000
_cell.angle_alpha   90.00
_cell.angle_beta   90.00
_cell.angle_gamma   90.00
#
_symmetry.space_group_name_H-M   'P 1'
#
loop_
_entity.id
_entity.type
_entity.pdbx_description
1 polymer ?
#
loop_
_entity_poly.entity_id
_entity_poly.type
_entity_poly.pdbx_seq_one_letter_code
_entity_poly.pdbx_strand_id
1 'polypeptide(L)'
;MKTATVSYVLVIAIMAACVEFIECDRLPTNGIRVYISSLSGNLEVKKQQQWIQMVLSGKNIDAQYIDISSNAAAKEFMREKAGPFTVPPQLFNGEEYLGDYQAFEEAVEDRRLMEFLKLN
;
A
#
# COMPACT_ATOMS: atom_id res chain seq x y z
N MET A 1 -2.88 51.04 14.21
CA MET A 1 -2.22 50.11 13.26
C MET A 1 -1.54 49.00 14.04
N LYS A 2 -2.12 47.79 14.09
CA LYS A 2 -1.52 46.48 14.47
C LYS A 2 -2.65 45.50 14.84
N THR A 3 -3.43 45.04 13.86
CA THR A 3 -4.48 44.02 14.10
C THR A 3 -4.53 42.92 13.03
N ALA A 4 -3.70 42.97 11.98
CA ALA A 4 -3.73 41.97 10.91
C ALA A 4 -2.86 40.72 11.16
N THR A 5 -1.94 40.75 12.14
CA THR A 5 -1.00 39.64 12.37
C THR A 5 -1.62 38.45 13.11
N VAL A 6 -2.64 38.68 13.96
CA VAL A 6 -3.22 37.64 14.81
C VAL A 6 -4.09 36.66 14.02
N SER A 7 -4.85 37.12 13.02
CA SER A 7 -5.63 36.23 12.14
C SER A 7 -4.74 35.31 11.30
N TYR A 8 -3.60 35.79 10.82
CA TYR A 8 -2.71 34.99 9.97
C TYR A 8 -2.01 33.88 10.77
N VAL A 9 -1.57 34.17 11.99
CA VAL A 9 -0.93 33.17 12.88
C VAL A 9 -1.91 32.07 13.29
N LEU A 10 -3.20 32.41 13.51
CA LEU A 10 -4.23 31.42 13.83
C LEU A 10 -4.57 30.52 12.64
N VAL A 11 -4.65 31.09 11.42
CA VAL A 11 -4.84 30.31 10.19
C VAL A 11 -3.63 29.40 9.91
N ILE A 12 -2.41 29.88 10.14
CA ILE A 12 -1.20 29.05 10.06
C ILE A 12 -1.23 27.93 11.11
N ALA A 13 -1.66 28.19 12.35
CA ALA A 13 -1.75 27.16 13.38
C ALA A 13 -2.79 26.08 13.05
N ILE A 14 -3.92 26.44 12.43
CA ILE A 14 -4.92 25.47 11.94
C ILE A 14 -4.34 24.66 10.77
N MET A 15 -3.62 25.29 9.84
CA MET A 15 -2.96 24.58 8.73
C MET A 15 -1.82 23.69 9.22
N ALA A 16 -1.04 24.11 10.22
CA ALA A 16 0.03 23.32 10.83
C ALA A 16 -0.52 22.12 11.62
N ALA A 17 -1.63 22.29 12.35
CA ALA A 17 -2.33 21.20 13.00
C ALA A 17 -2.99 20.24 11.98
N CYS A 18 -3.47 20.75 10.84
CA CYS A 18 -3.86 19.91 9.70
C CYS A 18 -2.68 19.16 9.10
N VAL A 19 -1.48 19.75 9.07
CA VAL A 19 -0.26 19.11 8.57
C VAL A 19 0.22 18.01 9.52
N GLU A 20 0.07 18.16 10.84
CA GLU A 20 0.43 17.12 11.82
C GLU A 20 -0.58 15.94 11.85
N PHE A 21 -1.84 16.14 11.42
CA PHE A 21 -2.81 15.03 11.28
C PHE A 21 -2.58 14.17 10.01
N ILE A 22 -1.73 14.63 9.08
CA ILE A 22 -1.43 13.97 7.79
C ILE A 22 -0.18 13.06 7.88
N GLU A 23 0.42 12.88 9.07
CA GLU A 23 1.59 12.01 9.23
C GLU A 23 1.26 10.50 9.22
N CYS A 24 0.03 10.11 8.89
CA CYS A 24 -0.34 8.71 8.64
C CYS A 24 -0.09 8.27 7.18
N ASP A 25 0.06 9.19 6.23
CA ASP A 25 -0.04 8.88 4.79
C ASP A 25 1.22 9.08 3.94
N ARG A 26 2.36 9.46 4.53
CA ARG A 26 3.63 9.41 3.77
C ARG A 26 4.25 8.01 3.80
N LEU A 27 3.50 7.03 3.28
CA LEU A 27 4.09 5.78 2.83
C LEU A 27 5.12 6.13 1.74
N PRO A 28 6.35 5.58 1.78
CA PRO A 28 7.32 5.79 0.72
C PRO A 28 6.66 5.44 -0.62
N THR A 29 6.65 6.41 -1.53
CA THR A 29 5.96 6.32 -2.83
C THR A 29 6.71 5.44 -3.83
N ASN A 30 7.86 4.88 -3.44
CA ASN A 30 8.72 4.04 -4.26
C ASN A 30 8.97 2.70 -3.56
N GLY A 31 8.83 1.59 -4.28
CA GLY A 31 9.12 0.25 -3.78
C GLY A 31 7.91 -0.69 -3.82
N ILE A 32 8.18 -1.99 -3.62
CA ILE A 32 7.14 -3.03 -3.69
C ILE A 32 6.27 -2.97 -2.44
N ARG A 33 4.95 -2.91 -2.64
CA ARG A 33 3.94 -2.88 -1.59
C ARG A 33 2.95 -4.01 -1.80
N VAL A 34 2.69 -4.77 -0.74
CA VAL A 34 1.74 -5.89 -0.75
C VAL A 34 0.65 -5.58 0.27
N TYR A 35 -0.56 -5.35 -0.22
CA TYR A 35 -1.73 -5.15 0.63
C TYR A 35 -2.23 -6.52 1.08
N ILE A 36 -2.29 -6.70 2.39
CA ILE A 36 -2.67 -7.94 3.06
C ILE A 36 -3.79 -7.69 4.05
N SER A 37 -4.43 -8.75 4.54
CA SER A 37 -5.33 -8.70 5.69
C SER A 37 -4.93 -9.75 6.72
N SER A 38 -4.52 -9.30 7.91
CA SER A 38 -4.21 -10.21 9.03
C SER A 38 -5.48 -10.87 9.62
N LEU A 39 -6.59 -10.14 9.60
CA LEU A 39 -7.89 -10.57 10.13
C LEU A 39 -8.78 -11.29 9.11
N SER A 40 -8.24 -11.74 7.97
CA SER A 40 -9.04 -12.49 6.99
C SER A 40 -9.60 -13.79 7.59
N GLY A 41 -10.89 -14.05 7.40
CA GLY A 41 -11.53 -15.32 7.76
C GLY A 41 -11.28 -16.44 6.74
N ASN A 42 -10.78 -16.10 5.55
CA ASN A 42 -10.52 -17.05 4.48
C ASN A 42 -9.10 -17.61 4.59
N LEU A 43 -9.00 -18.94 4.75
CA LEU A 43 -7.72 -19.64 4.84
C LEU A 43 -6.90 -19.53 3.55
N GLU A 44 -7.57 -19.52 2.40
CA GLU A 44 -6.92 -19.43 1.09
C GLU A 44 -6.18 -18.09 0.94
N VAL A 45 -6.84 -16.99 1.29
CA VAL A 45 -6.24 -15.65 1.31
C VAL A 45 -4.98 -15.62 2.20
N LYS A 46 -5.01 -16.27 3.36
CA LYS A 46 -3.84 -16.34 4.25
C LYS A 46 -2.67 -17.09 3.61
N LYS A 47 -2.93 -18.22 2.96
CA LYS A 47 -1.91 -19.00 2.26
C LYS A 47 -1.30 -18.21 1.11
N GLN A 48 -2.13 -17.54 0.31
CA GLN A 48 -1.69 -16.69 -0.81
C GLN A 48 -0.78 -15.56 -0.33
N GLN A 49 -1.18 -14.83 0.73
CA GLN A 49 -0.37 -13.78 1.35
C GLN A 49 0.99 -14.32 1.84
N GLN A 50 0.99 -15.46 2.55
CA GLN A 50 2.21 -16.10 3.04
C GLN A 50 3.12 -16.57 1.91
N TRP A 51 2.54 -17.10 0.84
CA TRP A 51 3.28 -17.56 -0.32
C TRP A 51 3.98 -16.41 -1.04
N ILE A 52 3.28 -15.29 -1.28
CA ILE A 52 3.89 -14.07 -1.84
C ILE A 52 5.08 -13.63 -0.98
N GLN A 53 4.90 -13.58 0.34
CA GLN A 53 5.98 -13.21 1.26
C GLN A 53 7.18 -14.15 1.17
N MET A 54 6.96 -15.46 1.09
CA MET A 54 8.01 -16.46 0.90
C MET A 54 8.75 -16.27 -0.42
N VAL A 55 8.04 -16.01 -1.52
CA VAL A 55 8.66 -15.82 -2.84
C VAL A 55 9.52 -14.55 -2.86
N LEU A 56 8.99 -13.42 -2.38
CA LEU A 56 9.70 -12.15 -2.38
C LEU A 56 10.94 -12.19 -1.49
N SER A 57 10.82 -12.74 -0.27
CA SER A 57 11.97 -12.92 0.63
C SER A 57 13.01 -13.88 0.05
N GLY A 58 12.59 -14.97 -0.60
CA GLY A 58 13.48 -15.90 -1.28
C GLY A 58 14.26 -15.30 -2.47
N LYS A 59 13.78 -14.16 -3.00
CA LYS A 59 14.45 -13.38 -4.05
C LYS A 59 15.21 -12.15 -3.52
N ASN A 60 15.26 -11.95 -2.21
CA ASN A 60 15.80 -10.74 -1.56
C ASN A 60 15.18 -9.44 -2.09
N ILE A 61 13.86 -9.46 -2.32
CA ILE A 61 13.09 -8.29 -2.72
C ILE A 61 12.44 -7.71 -1.48
N ASP A 62 12.87 -6.50 -1.10
CA ASP A 62 12.28 -5.76 0.00
C ASP A 62 10.89 -5.27 -0.38
N ALA A 63 9.88 -5.73 0.36
CA ALA A 63 8.49 -5.37 0.17
C ALA A 63 7.86 -4.90 1.47
N GLN A 64 7.05 -3.84 1.38
CA GLN A 64 6.25 -3.35 2.49
C GLN A 64 4.90 -4.06 2.52
N TYR A 65 4.56 -4.65 3.67
CA TYR A 65 3.25 -5.29 3.88
C TYR A 65 2.31 -4.31 4.56
N ILE A 66 1.19 -4.00 3.91
CA ILE A 66 0.21 -3.02 4.40
C ILE A 66 -1.05 -3.77 4.79
N ASP A 67 -1.41 -3.74 6.08
CA ASP A 67 -2.59 -4.43 6.59
C ASP A 67 -3.85 -3.57 6.45
N ILE A 68 -4.74 -3.97 5.54
CA ILE A 68 -6.02 -3.28 5.28
C ILE A 68 -7.08 -3.55 6.36
N SER A 69 -6.84 -4.50 7.27
CA SER A 69 -7.80 -4.80 8.34
C SER A 69 -7.77 -3.77 9.47
N SER A 70 -6.63 -3.10 9.67
CA SER A 70 -6.44 -2.03 10.65
C SER A 70 -6.35 -0.64 10.02
N ASN A 71 -6.18 -0.55 8.69
CA ASN A 71 -6.05 0.72 7.96
C ASN A 71 -7.14 0.88 6.88
N ALA A 72 -8.12 1.75 7.16
CA ALA A 72 -9.24 2.02 6.26
C ALA A 72 -8.83 2.80 5.00
N ALA A 73 -7.90 3.76 5.10
CA ALA A 73 -7.41 4.54 3.95
C ALA A 73 -6.65 3.64 2.97
N ALA A 74 -5.80 2.73 3.48
CA ALA A 74 -5.11 1.73 2.66
C ALA A 74 -6.10 0.80 1.94
N LYS A 75 -7.18 0.40 2.61
CA LYS A 75 -8.24 -0.42 2.02
C LYS A 75 -8.97 0.31 0.89
N GLU A 76 -9.25 1.59 1.07
CA GLU A 76 -9.88 2.44 0.06
C GLU A 76 -8.96 2.61 -1.15
N PHE A 77 -7.69 2.98 -0.93
CA PHE A 77 -6.68 3.10 -1.98
C PHE A 77 -6.54 1.80 -2.80
N MET A 78 -6.44 0.65 -2.13
CA MET A 78 -6.35 -0.66 -2.78
C MET A 78 -7.56 -0.89 -3.70
N ARG A 79 -8.78 -0.59 -3.22
CA ARG A 79 -10.03 -0.79 -3.98
C ARG A 79 -10.22 0.22 -5.11
N GLU A 80 -9.75 1.45 -4.94
CA GLU A 80 -9.78 2.46 -5.99
C GLU A 80 -8.94 2.02 -7.19
N LYS A 81 -7.75 1.45 -6.94
CA LYS A 81 -6.80 1.07 -7.99
C LYS A 81 -7.03 -0.33 -8.55
N ALA A 82 -7.31 -1.32 -7.70
CA ALA A 82 -7.46 -2.72 -8.10
C ALA A 82 -8.92 -3.08 -8.42
N GLY A 83 -9.89 -2.32 -7.90
CA GLY A 83 -11.32 -2.52 -8.10
C GLY A 83 -12.11 -2.73 -6.79
N PRO A 84 -13.42 -2.41 -6.78
CA PRO A 84 -14.22 -2.29 -5.56
C PRO A 84 -14.45 -3.61 -4.81
N PHE A 85 -14.39 -4.75 -5.51
CA PHE A 85 -14.64 -6.08 -4.96
C PHE A 85 -13.36 -6.92 -4.78
N THR A 86 -12.20 -6.28 -4.89
CA THR A 86 -10.93 -6.98 -4.72
C THR A 86 -10.73 -7.44 -3.28
N VAL A 87 -10.08 -8.58 -3.16
CA VAL A 87 -9.62 -9.16 -1.91
C VAL A 87 -8.10 -9.19 -1.89
N PRO A 88 -7.46 -9.03 -0.72
CA PRO A 88 -6.03 -9.24 -0.63
C PRO A 88 -5.66 -10.70 -0.95
N PRO A 89 -4.43 -10.98 -1.40
CA PRO A 89 -3.33 -10.03 -1.57
C PRO A 89 -3.41 -9.20 -2.86
N GLN A 90 -2.94 -7.94 -2.82
CA GLN A 90 -2.83 -7.05 -3.98
C GLN A 90 -1.45 -6.38 -4.01
N LEU A 91 -0.76 -6.43 -5.15
CA LEU A 91 0.61 -5.94 -5.30
C LEU A 91 0.68 -4.61 -6.05
N PHE A 92 1.58 -3.76 -5.58
CA PHE A 92 1.83 -2.44 -6.12
C PHE A 92 3.34 -2.16 -6.17
N ASN A 93 3.79 -1.32 -7.10
CA ASN A 93 5.10 -0.67 -7.06
C ASN A 93 4.87 0.84 -6.93
N GLY A 94 5.18 1.39 -5.75
CA GLY A 94 4.69 2.72 -5.40
C GLY A 94 3.17 2.73 -5.53
N GLU A 95 2.61 3.76 -6.17
CA GLU A 95 1.16 3.89 -6.41
C GLU A 95 0.63 3.07 -7.59
N GLU A 96 1.51 2.45 -8.37
CA GLU A 96 1.12 1.69 -9.54
C GLU A 96 0.66 0.28 -9.16
N TYR A 97 -0.55 -0.07 -9.60
CA TYR A 97 -1.09 -1.42 -9.43
C TYR A 97 -0.40 -2.41 -10.37
N LEU A 98 0.10 -3.51 -9.82
CA LEU A 98 0.79 -4.55 -10.59
C LEU A 98 -0.13 -5.74 -10.89
N GLY A 99 -0.90 -6.17 -9.90
CA GLY A 99 -1.79 -7.33 -10.03
C GLY A 99 -2.17 -7.97 -8.70
N ASP A 100 -3.01 -9.00 -8.78
CA ASP A 100 -3.43 -9.83 -7.66
C ASP A 100 -2.50 -11.04 -7.48
N TYR A 101 -2.93 -12.00 -6.65
CA TYR A 101 -2.21 -13.27 -6.46
C TYR A 101 -1.95 -14.01 -7.77
N GLN A 102 -2.96 -14.15 -8.64
CA GLN A 102 -2.87 -14.99 -9.83
C GLN A 102 -1.89 -14.39 -10.83
N ALA A 103 -1.94 -13.07 -11.03
CA ALA A 103 -0.99 -12.38 -11.90
C ALA A 103 0.46 -12.50 -11.39
N PHE A 104 0.65 -12.45 -10.07
CA PHE A 104 1.96 -12.64 -9.46
C PHE A 104 2.46 -14.09 -9.59
N GLU A 105 1.59 -15.08 -9.37
CA GLU A 105 1.90 -16.50 -9.54
C GLU A 105 2.32 -16.81 -10.98
N GLU A 106 1.56 -16.35 -11.97
CA GLU A 106 1.88 -16.48 -13.39
C GLU A 106 3.25 -15.87 -13.72
N ALA A 107 3.55 -14.68 -13.21
CA ALA A 107 4.85 -14.03 -13.42
C ALA A 107 6.02 -14.82 -12.80
N VAL A 108 5.80 -15.48 -11.66
CA VAL A 108 6.79 -16.36 -11.02
C VAL A 108 7.03 -17.62 -11.87
N GLU A 109 5.95 -18.26 -12.33
CA GLU A 109 6.01 -19.46 -13.18
C GLU A 109 6.71 -19.19 -14.51
N ASP A 110 6.41 -18.05 -15.14
CA ASP A 110 7.01 -17.59 -16.38
C ASP A 110 8.46 -17.06 -16.22
N ARG A 111 8.98 -16.98 -14.99
CA ARG A 111 10.28 -16.37 -14.66
C ARG A 111 10.38 -14.89 -15.06
N ARG A 112 9.25 -14.19 -15.13
CA ARG A 112 9.13 -12.75 -15.44
C ARG A 112 8.85 -11.91 -14.20
N LEU A 113 9.20 -12.41 -13.00
CA LEU A 113 8.93 -11.74 -11.73
C LEU A 113 9.51 -10.31 -11.68
N MET A 114 10.74 -10.09 -12.14
CA MET A 114 11.35 -8.76 -12.10
C MET A 114 10.59 -7.77 -13.00
N GLU A 115 10.20 -8.22 -14.20
CA GLU A 115 9.37 -7.46 -15.15
C GLU A 115 8.01 -7.11 -14.56
N PHE A 116 7.35 -8.09 -13.94
CA PHE A 116 6.07 -7.88 -13.25
C PHE A 116 6.20 -6.84 -12.13
N LEU A 117 7.27 -6.90 -11.35
CA LEU A 117 7.54 -5.97 -10.25
C LEU A 117 8.07 -4.60 -10.72
N LYS A 118 8.44 -4.47 -12.00
CA LYS A 118 9.07 -3.28 -12.59
C LYS A 118 10.36 -2.87 -11.87
N LEU A 119 11.22 -3.85 -11.64
CA LEU A 119 12.52 -3.68 -10.94
C LEU A 119 13.74 -3.83 -11.86
N ASN A 120 13.52 -3.90 -13.17
CA ASN A 120 14.51 -4.07 -14.22
C ASN A 120 15.13 -2.76 -14.69
#